data_AF-A0A8S1INZ3-F1
#
_entry.id   AF-A0A8S1INZ3-F1
#
_cell.length_a   1.000
_cell.length_b   1.000
_cell.length_c   1.000
_cell.angle_alpha   90.00
_cell.angle_beta   90.00
_cell.angle_gamma   90.00
#
_symmetry.space_group_name_H-M   'P 1'
#
loop_
_entity.id
_entity.type
_entity.pdbx_description
1 polymer ?
#
loop_
_entity_poly.entity_id
_entity_poly.type
_entity_poly.pdbx_seq_one_letter_code
_entity_poly.pdbx_strand_id
1 'polypeptide(L)'
;MAGPGPGPLTDLLARALPAGPSSIDDSLPVCRRRCAVVALSLHCMMVWSGFRRAGKEEPGGPLGWMAALAGRRRRYAPPERWLEMAASTPEWYFRYTHPNLPGLFLLGCSVQESTMRMIVHVREQGWRDFNAGVMLGLDVGHYAVAEEKFEEAAKKGWEGLVTSQNRIWDNFYSYISEPLIRKASQSDEGNGIDGSPGRFRQAVTFIAKISVVALVAAGAATVVRGTRR
;
A
#
# COMPACT_ATOMS: atom_id res chain seq x y z
N MET A 1 -10.87 23.63 -12.89
CA MET A 1 -9.84 23.28 -13.87
C MET A 1 -9.57 21.79 -13.74
N ALA A 2 -9.94 20.98 -14.73
CA ALA A 2 -9.54 19.58 -14.74
C ALA A 2 -8.03 19.54 -14.99
N GLY A 3 -7.25 19.06 -14.01
CA GLY A 3 -5.83 18.81 -14.23
C GLY A 3 -5.65 17.81 -15.38
N PRO A 4 -4.44 17.73 -15.97
CA PRO A 4 -4.14 16.65 -16.92
C PRO A 4 -4.55 15.32 -16.27
N GLY A 5 -5.39 14.55 -16.97
CA GLY A 5 -5.82 13.24 -16.47
C GLY A 5 -4.62 12.39 -16.06
N PRO A 6 -4.78 11.43 -15.14
CA PRO A 6 -3.71 10.54 -14.79
C PRO A 6 -3.17 9.92 -16.08
N GLY A 7 -1.87 10.10 -16.33
CA GLY A 7 -1.18 9.31 -17.35
C GLY A 7 -1.33 7.80 -17.04
N PRO A 8 -0.92 6.93 -17.97
CA PRO A 8 -0.90 5.49 -17.74
C PRO A 8 -0.31 5.13 -16.37
N LEU A 9 -0.91 4.18 -15.66
CA LEU A 9 -0.39 3.72 -14.35
C LEU A 9 1.05 3.21 -14.47
N THR A 10 1.38 2.64 -15.63
CA THR A 10 2.72 2.18 -15.99
C THR A 10 3.75 3.32 -15.98
N ASP A 11 3.37 4.55 -16.35
CA ASP A 11 4.27 5.71 -16.27
C ASP A 11 4.59 6.09 -14.83
N LEU A 12 3.65 5.90 -13.90
CA LEU A 12 3.89 6.12 -12.48
C LEU A 12 4.79 5.03 -11.91
N LEU A 13 4.55 3.77 -12.27
CA LEU A 13 5.37 2.63 -11.86
C LEU A 13 6.80 2.73 -12.39
N ALA A 14 6.99 3.23 -13.61
CA ALA A 14 8.33 3.48 -14.16
C ALA A 14 9.10 4.56 -13.37
N ARG A 15 8.41 5.42 -12.63
CA ARG A 15 9.01 6.44 -11.74
C ARG A 15 9.26 5.91 -10.33
N ALA A 16 8.62 4.81 -9.90
CA ALA A 16 8.93 4.16 -8.65
C ALA A 16 10.35 3.56 -8.74
N LEU A 17 11.20 3.84 -7.76
CA LEU A 17 12.57 3.31 -7.69
C LEU A 17 12.63 2.11 -6.73
N PRO A 18 13.42 1.05 -7.02
CA PRO A 18 14.20 0.85 -8.25
C PRO A 18 13.30 0.79 -9.50
N ALA A 19 13.78 1.36 -10.61
CA ALA A 19 12.98 1.48 -11.83
C ALA A 19 12.84 0.11 -12.50
N GLY A 20 11.59 -0.33 -12.67
CA GLY A 20 11.23 -1.48 -13.48
C GLY A 20 10.87 -2.74 -12.69
N PRO A 21 10.27 -3.75 -13.36
CA PRO A 21 9.81 -4.98 -12.72
C PRO A 21 10.84 -5.75 -11.90
N SER A 22 12.12 -5.67 -12.27
CA SER A 22 13.23 -6.31 -11.57
C SER A 22 13.45 -5.76 -10.15
N SER A 23 12.77 -4.67 -9.78
CA SER A 23 12.73 -4.19 -8.40
C SER A 23 11.92 -5.10 -7.47
N ILE A 24 11.08 -5.98 -8.03
CA ILE A 24 10.34 -6.96 -7.26
C ILE A 24 11.28 -8.14 -7.02
N ASP A 25 11.52 -8.41 -5.74
CA ASP A 25 12.45 -9.44 -5.27
C ASP A 25 12.09 -10.82 -5.83
N ASP A 26 12.98 -11.39 -6.64
CA ASP A 26 12.83 -12.70 -7.27
C ASP A 26 12.89 -13.87 -6.27
N SER A 27 13.30 -13.62 -5.02
CA SER A 27 13.21 -14.61 -3.95
C SER A 27 11.77 -14.84 -3.47
N LEU A 28 10.85 -13.92 -3.79
CA LEU A 28 9.44 -14.07 -3.44
C LEU A 28 8.74 -15.06 -4.41
N PRO A 29 7.83 -15.91 -3.90
CA PRO A 29 6.95 -16.71 -4.76
C PRO A 29 6.18 -15.84 -5.77
N VAL A 30 5.90 -16.39 -6.96
CA VAL A 30 5.26 -15.63 -8.04
C VAL A 30 3.92 -15.03 -7.62
N CYS A 31 3.11 -15.78 -6.87
CA CYS A 31 1.86 -15.27 -6.30
C CYS A 31 2.06 -13.99 -5.46
N ARG A 32 3.12 -13.90 -4.64
CA ARG A 32 3.45 -12.69 -3.86
C ARG A 32 4.00 -11.58 -4.71
N ARG A 33 4.84 -11.88 -5.70
CA ARG A 33 5.35 -10.87 -6.64
C ARG A 33 4.21 -10.19 -7.39
N ARG A 34 3.19 -10.94 -7.84
CA ARG A 34 1.96 -10.40 -8.44
C ARG A 34 1.21 -9.47 -7.49
N CYS A 35 1.10 -9.85 -6.23
CA CYS A 35 0.47 -9.01 -5.20
C CYS A 35 1.29 -7.73 -4.94
N ALA A 36 2.62 -7.83 -4.94
CA ALA A 36 3.50 -6.68 -4.81
C ALA A 36 3.32 -5.68 -5.97
N VAL A 37 3.08 -6.14 -7.20
CA VAL A 37 2.72 -5.27 -8.35
C VAL A 37 1.47 -4.44 -8.03
N VAL A 38 0.41 -5.08 -7.52
CA VAL A 38 -0.84 -4.40 -7.18
C VAL A 38 -0.65 -3.44 -5.99
N ALA A 39 0.08 -3.86 -4.95
CA ALA A 39 0.38 -3.02 -3.80
C ALA A 39 1.21 -1.78 -4.19
N LEU A 40 2.20 -1.93 -5.07
CA LEU A 40 3.01 -0.82 -5.60
C LEU A 40 2.16 0.12 -6.48
N SER A 41 1.23 -0.43 -7.25
CA SER A 41 0.27 0.36 -8.03
C SER A 41 -0.57 1.25 -7.11
N LEU A 42 -1.11 0.68 -6.03
CA LEU A 42 -1.88 1.42 -5.02
C LEU A 42 -1.05 2.51 -4.33
N HIS A 43 0.23 2.23 -4.03
CA HIS A 43 1.17 3.24 -3.54
C HIS A 43 1.32 4.41 -4.52
N CYS A 44 1.56 4.12 -5.80
CA CYS A 44 1.72 5.15 -6.81
C CYS A 44 0.46 6.00 -6.98
N MET A 45 -0.73 5.39 -6.89
CA MET A 45 -2.01 6.10 -6.96
C MET A 45 -2.26 6.97 -5.72
N MET A 46 -1.87 6.55 -4.51
CA MET A 46 -1.87 7.42 -3.33
C MET A 46 -0.99 8.65 -3.56
N VAL A 47 0.25 8.45 -4.03
CA VAL A 47 1.19 9.53 -4.29
C VAL A 47 0.66 10.49 -5.37
N TRP A 48 0.06 9.97 -6.44
CA TRP A 48 -0.57 10.77 -7.48
C TRP A 48 -1.75 11.60 -6.95
N SER A 49 -2.53 11.04 -6.01
CA SER A 49 -3.67 11.70 -5.36
C SER A 49 -3.27 12.79 -4.35
N GLY A 50 -2.01 13.25 -4.35
CA GLY A 50 -1.55 14.35 -3.49
C GLY A 50 -0.86 13.92 -2.20
N PHE A 51 -0.95 12.62 -1.83
CA PHE A 51 -0.28 12.11 -0.63
C PHE A 51 1.25 12.13 -0.78
N ARG A 52 1.94 12.21 0.35
CA ARG A 52 3.40 12.18 0.48
C ARG A 52 3.78 11.09 1.46
N ARG A 53 4.75 10.24 1.12
CA ARG A 53 5.21 9.17 2.02
C ARG A 53 5.73 9.79 3.33
N ALA A 54 5.28 9.26 4.46
CA ALA A 54 5.74 9.70 5.77
C ALA A 54 6.91 8.84 6.25
N GLY A 55 8.02 9.48 6.61
CA GLY A 55 9.26 8.83 7.00
C GLY A 55 10.45 9.81 6.91
N LYS A 56 11.58 9.42 7.50
CA LYS A 56 12.78 10.24 7.80
C LYS A 56 13.59 10.69 6.56
N GLU A 57 12.95 11.29 5.55
CA GLU A 57 13.60 11.97 4.44
C GLU A 57 13.09 13.41 4.33
N GLU A 58 13.08 14.16 5.43
CA GLU A 58 13.11 15.62 5.30
C GLU A 58 14.58 16.04 5.18
N PRO A 59 15.03 16.50 3.99
CA PRO A 59 16.38 16.99 3.82
C PRO A 59 16.46 18.40 4.41
N GLY A 60 16.48 18.51 5.74
CA GLY A 60 16.73 19.76 6.46
C GLY A 60 18.19 20.24 6.38
N GLY A 61 18.96 19.75 5.41
CA GLY A 61 20.37 20.11 5.20
C GLY A 61 20.53 21.19 4.13
N PRO A 62 21.64 21.95 4.15
CA PRO A 62 21.90 23.08 3.23
C PRO A 62 22.00 22.69 1.73
N LEU A 63 21.95 21.40 1.40
CA LEU A 63 21.89 20.86 0.03
C LEU A 63 20.45 20.46 -0.41
N GLY A 64 19.42 20.85 0.36
CA GLY A 64 18.03 20.42 0.18
C GLY A 64 17.42 20.71 -1.19
N TRP A 65 17.93 21.70 -1.93
CA TRP A 65 17.43 22.02 -3.28
C TRP A 65 17.90 21.04 -4.36
N MET A 66 19.11 20.46 -4.24
CA MET A 66 19.56 19.37 -5.12
C MET A 66 18.84 18.05 -4.79
N ALA A 67 18.60 17.81 -3.49
CA ALA A 67 17.76 16.72 -3.01
C ALA A 67 16.29 16.87 -3.47
N ALA A 68 15.80 18.08 -3.71
CA ALA A 68 14.44 18.30 -4.21
C ALA A 68 14.25 17.85 -5.68
N LEU A 69 15.27 18.02 -6.53
CA LEU A 69 15.24 17.52 -7.92
C LEU A 69 15.38 15.99 -7.99
N ALA A 70 16.29 15.40 -7.22
CA ALA A 70 16.36 13.95 -7.03
C ALA A 70 15.11 13.38 -6.33
N GLY A 71 14.52 14.18 -5.43
CA GLY A 71 13.33 13.86 -4.63
C GLY A 71 12.06 13.73 -5.45
N ARG A 72 11.94 14.42 -6.61
CA ARG A 72 10.79 14.26 -7.51
C ARG A 72 10.66 12.84 -8.06
N ARG A 73 11.76 12.18 -8.41
CA ARG A 73 11.76 10.75 -8.80
C ARG A 73 11.55 9.83 -7.60
N ARG A 74 12.08 10.19 -6.42
CA ARG A 74 11.84 9.43 -5.18
C ARG A 74 10.40 9.49 -4.66
N ARG A 75 9.57 10.42 -5.14
CA ARG A 75 8.20 10.58 -4.62
C ARG A 75 7.36 9.30 -4.76
N TYR A 76 7.53 8.58 -5.86
CA TYR A 76 6.84 7.32 -6.16
C TYR A 76 7.62 6.09 -5.68
N ALA A 77 8.80 6.28 -5.08
CA ALA A 77 9.56 5.17 -4.55
C ALA A 77 8.90 4.68 -3.24
N PRO A 78 8.63 3.37 -3.12
CA PRO A 78 8.12 2.81 -1.88
C PRO A 78 9.16 2.98 -0.74
N PRO A 79 8.77 2.76 0.53
CA PRO A 79 9.71 2.68 1.65
C PRO A 79 10.85 1.69 1.37
N GLU A 80 12.03 1.96 1.94
CA GLU A 80 13.07 0.93 1.98
C GLU A 80 12.52 -0.33 2.65
N ARG A 81 12.95 -1.50 2.17
CA ARG A 81 12.59 -2.80 2.76
C ARG A 81 11.08 -3.12 2.73
N TRP A 82 10.29 -2.43 1.89
CA TRP A 82 8.83 -2.68 1.78
C TRP A 82 8.47 -4.11 1.34
N LEU A 83 9.39 -4.81 0.66
CA LEU A 83 9.24 -6.20 0.27
C LEU A 83 9.68 -7.20 1.35
N GLU A 84 10.52 -6.80 2.30
CA GLU A 84 11.01 -7.73 3.33
C GLU A 84 9.89 -8.15 4.29
N MET A 85 8.98 -7.23 4.61
CA MET A 85 7.76 -7.57 5.34
C MET A 85 6.95 -8.63 4.59
N ALA A 86 6.83 -8.47 3.26
CA ALA A 86 6.10 -9.38 2.38
C ALA A 86 6.72 -10.79 2.31
N ALA A 87 7.99 -10.95 2.68
CA ALA A 87 8.63 -12.25 2.78
C ALA A 87 8.08 -13.06 3.96
N SER A 88 7.64 -12.41 5.03
CA SER A 88 7.16 -13.05 6.26
C SER A 88 5.64 -13.07 6.40
N THR A 89 4.95 -12.06 5.88
CA THR A 89 3.48 -11.95 5.89
C THR A 89 2.98 -11.50 4.52
N PRO A 90 1.78 -11.91 4.06
CA PRO A 90 1.22 -11.46 2.78
C PRO A 90 0.63 -10.03 2.90
N GLU A 91 1.36 -9.12 3.52
CA GLU A 91 0.89 -7.78 3.87
C GLU A 91 1.89 -6.67 3.54
N TRP A 92 1.38 -5.53 3.07
CA TRP A 92 2.14 -4.31 2.80
C TRP A 92 1.52 -3.12 3.53
N TYR A 93 2.37 -2.29 4.12
CA TYR A 93 1.93 -1.10 4.85
C TYR A 93 2.72 0.13 4.39
N PHE A 94 2.01 1.18 4.02
CA PHE A 94 2.59 2.45 3.58
C PHE A 94 2.01 3.60 4.39
N ARG A 95 2.86 4.50 4.88
CA ARG A 95 2.47 5.65 5.69
C ARG A 95 2.54 6.92 4.85
N TYR A 96 1.59 7.81 5.00
CA TYR A 96 1.51 9.06 4.26
C TYR A 96 1.09 10.25 5.10
N THR A 97 1.46 11.44 4.67
CA THR A 97 0.83 12.71 5.02
C THR A 97 0.16 13.29 3.77
N HIS A 98 -0.71 14.28 3.95
CA HIS A 98 -1.28 15.04 2.85
C HIS A 98 -1.13 16.54 3.18
N PRO A 99 -0.69 17.40 2.23
CA PRO A 99 -0.42 18.81 2.54
C PRO A 99 -1.65 19.60 2.97
N ASN A 100 -2.84 19.15 2.56
CA ASN A 100 -4.12 19.84 2.83
C ASN A 100 -5.05 19.06 3.76
N LEU A 101 -4.58 17.98 4.39
CA LEU A 101 -5.41 17.21 5.33
C LEU A 101 -4.61 16.99 6.61
N PRO A 102 -5.26 17.07 7.79
CA PRO A 102 -4.60 16.77 9.04
C PRO A 102 -4.24 15.28 9.13
N GLY A 103 -3.29 14.99 10.02
CA GLY A 103 -3.00 13.62 10.44
C GLY A 103 -2.04 12.83 9.55
N LEU A 104 -1.91 11.55 9.91
CA LEU A 104 -1.10 10.58 9.21
C LEU A 104 -1.98 9.49 8.65
N PHE A 105 -1.81 9.10 7.39
CA PHE A 105 -2.60 8.06 6.74
C PHE A 105 -1.80 6.76 6.64
N LEU A 106 -2.47 5.62 6.79
CA LEU A 106 -1.91 4.29 6.64
C LEU A 106 -2.68 3.54 5.56
N LEU A 107 -2.01 3.19 4.46
CA LEU A 107 -2.48 2.22 3.47
C LEU A 107 -1.97 0.84 3.88
N GLY A 108 -2.88 -0.07 4.18
CA GLY A 108 -2.61 -1.49 4.34
C GLY A 108 -3.16 -2.27 3.15
N CYS A 109 -2.36 -3.21 2.63
CA CYS A 109 -2.78 -4.19 1.64
C CYS A 109 -2.55 -5.57 2.25
N SER A 110 -3.60 -6.36 2.45
CA SER A 110 -3.50 -7.73 2.99
C SER A 110 -4.05 -8.70 1.96
N VAL A 111 -3.35 -9.81 1.73
CA VAL A 111 -3.68 -10.79 0.70
C VAL A 111 -4.01 -12.13 1.31
N GLN A 112 -5.10 -12.72 0.82
CA GLN A 112 -5.40 -14.13 1.01
C GLN A 112 -4.83 -14.91 -0.17
N GLU A 113 -3.66 -15.53 0.01
CA GLU A 113 -2.90 -16.19 -1.07
C GLU A 113 -3.69 -17.30 -1.77
N SER A 114 -4.53 -18.05 -1.04
CA SER A 114 -5.32 -19.14 -1.62
C SER A 114 -6.39 -18.69 -2.61
N THR A 115 -6.89 -17.46 -2.48
CA THR A 115 -7.96 -16.90 -3.32
C THR A 115 -7.47 -15.77 -4.20
N MET A 116 -6.22 -15.32 -4.02
CA MET A 116 -5.64 -14.14 -4.65
C MET A 116 -6.51 -12.88 -4.48
N ARG A 117 -7.26 -12.81 -3.37
CA ARG A 117 -8.04 -11.63 -2.99
C ARG A 117 -7.19 -10.72 -2.12
N MET A 118 -7.15 -9.44 -2.48
CA MET A 118 -6.48 -8.40 -1.72
C MET A 118 -7.52 -7.50 -1.06
N ILE A 119 -7.39 -7.29 0.24
CA ILE A 119 -8.13 -6.26 0.97
C ILE A 119 -7.21 -5.05 1.12
N VAL A 120 -7.62 -3.94 0.54
CA VAL A 120 -6.97 -2.63 0.67
C VAL A 120 -7.74 -1.86 1.72
N HIS A 121 -7.04 -1.36 2.74
CA HIS A 121 -7.62 -0.55 3.79
C HIS A 121 -6.79 0.71 3.97
N VAL A 122 -7.43 1.88 3.91
CA VAL A 122 -6.77 3.16 4.17
C VAL A 122 -7.48 3.88 5.30
N ARG A 123 -6.71 4.38 6.27
CA ARG A 123 -7.26 5.12 7.41
C ARG A 123 -6.32 6.22 7.86
N GLU A 124 -6.87 7.22 8.53
CA GLU A 124 -6.10 8.14 9.34
C GLU A 124 -5.65 7.45 10.65
N GLN A 125 -4.39 7.63 11.02
CA GLN A 125 -3.77 7.11 12.22
C GLN A 125 -4.20 7.98 13.40
N GLY A 126 -4.86 7.38 14.38
CA GLY A 126 -5.45 8.09 15.51
C GLY A 126 -6.97 7.93 15.57
N TRP A 127 -7.60 7.51 14.47
CA TRP A 127 -8.97 7.03 14.50
C TRP A 127 -9.06 5.82 15.43
N ARG A 128 -9.80 5.99 16.53
CA ARG A 128 -10.01 4.94 17.55
C ARG A 128 -10.78 3.77 16.98
N ASP A 129 -11.70 4.04 16.05
CA ASP A 129 -12.42 3.01 15.32
C ASP A 129 -11.63 2.52 14.11
N PHE A 130 -11.28 1.25 14.13
CA PHE A 130 -10.71 0.56 12.97
C PHE A 130 -11.61 0.69 11.73
N ASN A 131 -12.93 0.75 11.94
CA ASN A 131 -13.94 0.89 10.90
C ASN A 131 -14.09 2.31 10.34
N ALA A 132 -13.41 3.31 10.91
CA ALA A 132 -13.49 4.69 10.40
C ALA A 132 -12.83 4.83 9.01
N GLY A 133 -11.97 3.88 8.64
CA GLY A 133 -11.26 3.82 7.35
C GLY A 133 -12.15 3.68 6.10
N VAL A 134 -11.47 3.52 4.98
CA VAL A 134 -12.05 3.17 3.67
C VAL A 134 -11.44 1.86 3.21
N MET A 135 -12.24 1.00 2.57
CA MET A 135 -11.82 -0.35 2.22
C MET A 135 -12.21 -0.67 0.78
N LEU A 136 -11.35 -1.43 0.09
CA LEU A 136 -11.55 -1.90 -1.27
C LEU A 136 -11.08 -3.35 -1.37
N GLY A 137 -11.96 -4.24 -1.84
CA GLY A 137 -11.62 -5.62 -2.18
C GLY A 137 -11.20 -5.72 -3.64
N LEU A 138 -10.05 -6.32 -3.91
CA LEU A 138 -9.51 -6.53 -5.25
C LEU A 138 -9.27 -8.01 -5.52
N ASP A 139 -9.48 -8.41 -6.78
CA ASP A 139 -9.02 -9.68 -7.32
C ASP A 139 -7.68 -9.45 -8.02
N VAL A 140 -6.59 -9.98 -7.47
CA VAL A 140 -5.24 -9.74 -8.03
C VAL A 140 -5.16 -10.25 -9.47
N GLY A 141 -5.91 -11.30 -9.82
CA GLY A 141 -5.94 -11.85 -11.18
C GLY A 141 -6.47 -10.89 -12.24
N HIS A 142 -7.27 -9.89 -11.85
CA HIS A 142 -7.79 -8.88 -12.79
C HIS A 142 -6.83 -7.71 -13.03
N TYR A 143 -5.82 -7.53 -12.18
CA TYR A 143 -4.95 -6.34 -12.19
C TYR A 143 -3.46 -6.66 -12.36
N ALA A 144 -3.07 -7.91 -12.15
CA ALA A 144 -1.75 -8.42 -12.45
C ALA A 144 -1.85 -9.61 -13.41
N VAL A 145 -0.88 -9.72 -14.30
CA VAL A 145 -0.75 -10.85 -15.24
C VAL A 145 -0.85 -12.20 -14.51
N ALA A 146 -1.34 -13.22 -15.20
CA ALA A 146 -1.44 -14.58 -14.68
C ALA A 146 -0.07 -15.13 -14.24
N GLU A 147 -0.07 -16.05 -13.28
CA GLU A 147 1.15 -16.56 -12.64
C GLU A 147 2.08 -17.25 -13.63
N GLU A 148 1.53 -18.08 -14.50
CA GLU A 148 2.23 -18.82 -15.54
C GLU A 148 2.85 -17.93 -16.63
N LYS A 149 2.44 -16.66 -16.72
CA LYS A 149 2.94 -15.67 -17.69
C LYS A 149 3.81 -14.59 -17.07
N PHE A 150 4.04 -14.63 -15.75
CA PHE A 150 4.68 -13.53 -15.03
C PHE A 150 6.09 -13.24 -15.53
N GLU A 151 6.92 -14.27 -15.73
CA GLU A 151 8.30 -14.10 -16.17
C GLU A 151 8.42 -13.53 -17.59
N GLU A 152 7.56 -14.01 -18.51
CA GLU A 152 7.53 -13.49 -19.88
C GLU A 152 7.05 -12.04 -19.90
N ALA A 153 6.06 -11.72 -19.08
CA ALA A 153 5.50 -10.38 -18.94
C ALA A 153 6.48 -9.39 -18.27
N ALA A 154 7.25 -9.82 -17.27
CA ALA A 154 8.25 -9.00 -16.61
C ALA A 154 9.32 -8.48 -17.59
N LYS A 155 9.70 -9.30 -18.58
CA LYS A 155 10.61 -8.90 -19.67
C LYS A 155 10.07 -7.77 -20.53
N LYS A 156 8.73 -7.61 -20.59
CA LYS A 156 8.04 -6.53 -21.31
C LYS A 156 7.86 -5.27 -20.45
N GLY A 157 8.38 -5.24 -19.23
CA GLY A 157 8.25 -4.09 -18.33
C GLY A 157 6.92 -4.06 -17.57
N TRP A 158 6.59 -2.90 -16.99
CA TRP A 158 5.35 -2.72 -16.21
C TRP A 158 4.09 -2.90 -17.04
N GLU A 159 4.14 -2.58 -18.34
CA GLU A 159 3.03 -2.76 -19.28
C GLU A 159 2.63 -4.23 -19.44
N GLY A 160 3.59 -5.15 -19.36
CA GLY A 160 3.31 -6.59 -19.38
C GLY A 160 2.71 -7.09 -18.07
N LEU A 161 3.11 -6.52 -16.93
CA LEU A 161 2.72 -7.00 -15.61
C LEU A 161 1.36 -6.50 -15.13
N VAL A 162 0.98 -5.27 -15.48
CA VAL A 162 -0.26 -4.64 -15.00
C VAL A 162 -1.35 -4.79 -16.03
N THR A 163 -2.46 -5.41 -15.63
CA THR A 163 -3.66 -5.55 -16.44
C THR A 163 -4.75 -4.59 -15.94
N SER A 164 -5.71 -4.26 -16.79
CA SER A 164 -6.89 -3.45 -16.41
C SER A 164 -6.58 -2.12 -15.71
N GLN A 165 -5.57 -1.38 -16.18
CA GLN A 165 -5.09 -0.14 -15.55
C GLN A 165 -6.18 0.89 -15.26
N ASN A 166 -7.09 1.12 -16.22
CA ASN A 166 -8.19 2.08 -16.03
C ASN A 166 -9.15 1.63 -14.92
N ARG A 167 -9.45 0.33 -14.86
CA ARG A 167 -10.36 -0.23 -13.86
C ARG A 167 -9.81 -0.12 -12.44
N ILE A 168 -8.50 -0.36 -12.24
CA ILE A 168 -7.90 -0.21 -10.91
C ILE A 168 -7.90 1.26 -10.48
N TRP A 169 -7.68 2.19 -11.43
CA TRP A 169 -7.80 3.63 -11.19
C TRP A 169 -9.20 4.03 -10.75
N ASP A 170 -10.23 3.64 -11.51
CA ASP A 170 -11.62 4.00 -11.22
C ASP A 170 -12.05 3.49 -9.84
N ASN A 171 -11.68 2.24 -9.52
CA ASN A 171 -11.97 1.64 -8.23
C ASN A 171 -11.20 2.32 -7.09
N PHE A 172 -9.90 2.58 -7.29
CA PHE A 172 -9.10 3.28 -6.28
C PHE A 172 -9.63 4.69 -6.03
N TYR A 173 -9.97 5.43 -7.08
CA TYR A 173 -10.49 6.77 -6.95
C TYR A 173 -11.81 6.80 -6.17
N SER A 174 -12.78 5.99 -6.62
CA SER A 174 -14.15 5.95 -6.11
C SER A 174 -14.24 5.41 -4.69
N TYR A 175 -13.44 4.40 -4.33
CA TYR A 175 -13.56 3.70 -3.04
C TYR A 175 -12.48 4.08 -2.02
N ILE A 176 -11.34 4.61 -2.47
CA ILE A 176 -10.23 4.95 -1.56
C ILE A 176 -9.99 6.46 -1.54
N SER A 177 -9.50 7.06 -2.63
CA SER A 177 -8.95 8.42 -2.56
C SER A 177 -10.02 9.49 -2.28
N GLU A 178 -11.13 9.48 -3.01
CA GLU A 178 -12.16 10.51 -2.89
C GLU A 178 -12.91 10.38 -1.54
N PRO A 179 -13.33 9.19 -1.08
CA PRO A 179 -13.94 9.06 0.24
C PRO A 179 -12.98 9.40 1.38
N LEU A 180 -11.70 9.03 1.27
CA LEU A 180 -10.70 9.33 2.30
C LEU A 180 -10.47 10.83 2.46
N ILE A 181 -10.26 11.55 1.35
CA ILE A 181 -10.04 13.01 1.37
C ILE A 181 -11.27 13.72 1.96
N ARG A 182 -12.47 13.31 1.54
CA ARG A 182 -13.73 13.87 2.06
C ARG A 182 -13.87 13.67 3.56
N LYS A 183 -13.66 12.44 4.06
CA LYS A 183 -13.73 12.13 5.50
C LYS A 183 -12.69 12.92 6.30
N ALA A 184 -11.45 12.98 5.82
CA ALA A 184 -10.35 13.68 6.50
C ALA A 184 -10.50 15.21 6.47
N SER A 185 -11.25 15.76 5.51
CA SER A 185 -11.56 17.20 5.48
C SER A 185 -12.64 17.57 6.51
N GLN A 186 -13.53 16.63 6.85
CA GLN A 186 -14.61 16.84 7.82
C GLN A 186 -14.16 16.68 9.28
N SER A 187 -13.06 15.96 9.53
CA SER A 187 -12.57 15.73 10.90
C SER A 187 -11.97 16.98 11.55
N ASP A 188 -11.47 17.93 10.76
CA ASP A 188 -10.85 19.17 11.23
C ASP A 188 -11.87 20.16 11.83
N GLU A 189 -13.15 20.06 11.43
CA GLU A 189 -14.21 20.97 11.88
C GLU A 189 -14.76 20.61 13.28
N GLY A 190 -14.40 19.45 13.85
CA GLY A 190 -15.10 18.87 15.00
C GLY A 190 -14.30 18.55 16.26
N ASN A 191 -12.96 18.50 16.23
CA ASN A 191 -12.16 18.04 17.38
C ASN A 191 -10.82 18.76 17.52
N GLY A 192 -10.82 19.89 18.23
CA GLY A 192 -9.60 20.50 18.77
C GLY A 192 -9.01 19.66 19.91
N ILE A 193 -8.39 18.52 19.59
CA ILE A 193 -7.66 17.70 20.55
C ILE A 193 -6.17 17.78 20.23
N ASP A 194 -5.42 18.43 21.12
CA ASP A 194 -3.97 18.62 21.12
C ASP A 194 -3.18 17.40 20.62
N GLY A 195 -2.65 17.53 19.40
CA GLY A 195 -1.75 16.57 18.77
C GLY A 195 -0.34 16.60 19.35
N SER A 196 -0.17 16.11 20.59
CA SER A 196 1.17 15.94 21.16
C SER A 196 1.85 14.68 20.59
N PRO A 197 3.06 14.78 19.98
CA PRO A 197 3.74 13.68 19.28
C PRO A 197 4.23 12.53 20.18
N GLY A 198 4.02 12.61 21.49
CA GLY A 198 4.54 11.64 22.48
C GLY A 198 3.84 10.28 22.55
N ARG A 199 2.62 10.12 22.02
CA ARG A 199 1.85 8.85 22.10
C ARG A 199 2.10 7.87 20.94
N PHE A 200 3.00 8.24 20.02
CA PHE A 200 3.28 7.57 18.75
C PHE A 200 3.86 6.15 18.82
N ARG A 201 4.53 5.76 19.92
CA ARG A 201 5.30 4.49 19.97
C ARG A 201 4.51 3.24 20.39
N GLN A 202 3.32 3.36 20.97
CA GLN A 202 2.61 2.18 21.51
C GLN A 202 1.63 1.52 20.53
N ALA A 203 1.08 2.25 19.54
CA ALA A 203 0.05 1.71 18.66
C ALA A 203 0.57 0.76 17.57
N VAL A 204 1.80 0.96 17.08
CA VAL A 204 2.39 0.13 16.00
C VAL A 204 2.69 -1.29 16.49
N THR A 205 3.05 -1.45 17.77
CA THR A 205 3.31 -2.76 18.38
C THR A 205 2.04 -3.58 18.60
N PHE A 206 0.85 -2.95 18.61
CA PHE A 206 -0.41 -3.64 18.88
C PHE A 206 -0.98 -4.32 17.63
N ILE A 207 -0.80 -3.74 16.45
CA ILE A 207 -1.31 -4.30 15.18
C ILE A 207 -0.54 -5.57 14.80
N ALA A 208 0.78 -5.58 14.98
CA ALA A 208 1.60 -6.79 14.76
C ALA A 208 1.21 -7.95 15.71
N LYS A 209 0.65 -7.67 16.90
CA LYS A 209 0.25 -8.70 17.85
C LYS A 209 -1.11 -9.33 17.52
N ILE A 210 -2.06 -8.58 16.96
CA ILE A 210 -3.39 -9.14 16.63
C ILE A 210 -3.29 -10.15 15.47
N SER A 211 -2.46 -9.89 14.46
CA SER A 211 -2.27 -10.82 13.34
C SER A 211 -1.61 -12.14 13.76
N VAL A 212 -0.74 -12.14 14.77
CA VAL A 212 -0.11 -13.36 15.32
C VAL A 212 -1.10 -14.21 16.12
N VAL A 213 -2.01 -13.59 16.88
CA VAL A 213 -3.01 -14.33 17.68
C VAL A 213 -4.05 -15.01 16.80
N ALA A 214 -4.47 -14.39 15.70
CA ALA A 214 -5.40 -15.00 14.75
C ALA A 214 -4.79 -16.20 14.01
N LEU A 215 -3.48 -16.18 13.73
CA LEU A 215 -2.79 -17.29 13.05
C LEU A 215 -2.59 -18.51 13.97
N VAL A 216 -2.32 -18.29 15.27
CA VAL A 216 -2.16 -19.38 16.25
C VAL A 216 -3.50 -20.07 16.56
N ALA A 217 -4.61 -19.31 16.58
CA ALA A 217 -5.95 -19.89 16.78
C ALA A 217 -6.41 -20.75 15.60
N ALA A 218 -6.02 -20.42 14.36
CA ALA A 218 -6.35 -21.21 13.18
C ALA A 218 -5.49 -22.49 13.05
N GLY A 219 -4.26 -22.48 13.56
CA GLY A 219 -3.36 -23.64 13.54
C GLY A 219 -3.65 -24.72 14.59
N ALA A 220 -4.35 -24.39 15.67
CA ALA A 220 -4.67 -25.34 16.75
C ALA A 220 -5.90 -26.23 16.44
N ALA A 221 -6.68 -25.93 15.40
CA ALA A 221 -7.92 -26.64 15.09
C ALA A 221 -7.75 -27.89 14.20
N THR A 222 -6.54 -28.19 13.70
CA THR A 222 -6.33 -29.21 12.65
C THR A 222 -5.75 -30.55 13.13
N VAL A 223 -5.54 -30.76 14.44
CA VAL A 223 -4.96 -32.03 14.95
C VAL A 223 -5.93 -32.74 15.89
N VAL A 224 -7.11 -33.15 15.40
CA VAL A 224 -7.84 -34.28 15.99
C VAL A 224 -8.61 -35.00 14.88
N ARG A 225 -7.99 -36.01 14.24
CA ARG A 225 -8.71 -37.13 13.63
C ARG A 225 -7.77 -38.28 13.27
N GLY A 226 -7.95 -39.42 13.93
CA GLY A 226 -7.66 -40.72 13.30
C GLY A 226 -6.74 -41.67 14.05
N THR A 227 -7.14 -42.17 15.22
CA THR A 227 -6.76 -43.51 15.68
C THR A 227 -8.03 -44.31 15.98
N ARG A 228 -8.48 -45.10 15.00
CA ARG A 228 -9.39 -46.23 15.25
C ARG A 228 -8.64 -47.51 14.91
N ARG A 229 -8.57 -48.42 15.88
CA ARG A 229 -8.37 -49.85 15.67
C ARG A 229 -9.74 -50.49 15.47
#